data_AF-A0AAN8L8F8-F1
#
_entry.id   AF-A0AAN8L8F8-F1
#
_cell.length_a   1.000
_cell.length_b   1.000
_cell.length_c   1.000
_cell.angle_alpha   90.00
_cell.angle_beta   90.00
_cell.angle_gamma   90.00
#
_symmetry.space_group_name_H-M   'P 1'
#
loop_
_entity.id
_entity.type
_entity.pdbx_description
1 polymer ?
#
loop_
_entity_poly.entity_id
_entity_poly.type
_entity_poly.pdbx_seq_one_letter_code
_entity_poly.pdbx_strand_id
1 'polypeptide(L)'
;MLLVRFLRRLPIFLSLYFPLSPPLSFPPSLPPLCLFPLFPSSIRMSSLPQPRHVIWETEELVAYLHPRPWTPGTTILEPKTPRGPGEEPSPAQGSLFRLGEGAYLGLLLGARAVGALLCERLGVKRCALVCRPCPDSHSPPQIRVLPLHGLDSEWRPHLAGDEHYTHHDPGYVTSKSGPRWTDTSLQEIQAEIRAQLPAPDALPNLTFLGEDPSHPGLFSRIVRGEEQQWRVWENEGHVAFLTPFPNAPGLTVLVPRRPLTSDIFRLEEADYTSLALATRKVDGGSTTTTSSSPPPQAQFSATYPGFVTSEDGPEASLECLKELQAKITQ
;
A
#
# COMPACT_ATOMS: atom_id res chain seq x y z
N MET A 1 -23.69 7.58 14.96
CA MET A 1 -22.56 8.27 15.64
C MET A 1 -21.20 7.57 15.48
N LEU A 2 -21.14 6.27 15.13
CA LEU A 2 -19.88 5.56 14.79
C LEU A 2 -19.25 5.99 13.45
N LEU A 3 -20.08 6.31 12.46
CA LEU A 3 -19.68 6.75 11.10
C LEU A 3 -18.71 7.95 11.13
N VAL A 4 -18.96 8.91 12.02
CA VAL A 4 -18.17 10.16 12.14
C VAL A 4 -16.88 9.97 12.94
N ARG A 5 -16.76 8.89 13.73
CA ARG A 5 -15.59 8.64 14.60
C ARG A 5 -14.54 7.74 13.93
N PHE A 6 -14.96 6.76 13.14
CA PHE A 6 -14.05 5.84 12.46
C PHE A 6 -13.23 6.54 11.37
N LEU A 7 -13.88 7.45 10.65
CA LEU A 7 -13.32 8.23 9.54
C LEU A 7 -12.39 9.36 10.02
N ARG A 8 -12.30 9.61 11.33
CA ARG A 8 -11.67 10.81 11.88
C ARG A 8 -10.18 10.71 12.21
N ARG A 9 -9.48 9.59 11.98
CA ARG A 9 -8.03 9.47 12.31
C ARG A 9 -7.27 8.38 11.53
N LEU A 10 -7.67 8.01 10.31
CA LEU A 10 -6.92 6.98 9.56
C LEU A 10 -5.59 7.55 9.04
N PRO A 11 -4.42 6.99 9.46
CA PRO A 11 -3.16 7.18 8.78
C PRO A 11 -3.20 6.42 7.45
N ILE A 12 -2.34 6.85 6.55
CA ILE A 12 -2.17 6.29 5.20
C ILE A 12 -1.94 4.78 5.25
N PHE A 13 -2.59 4.10 4.30
CA PHE A 13 -2.87 2.67 4.27
C PHE A 13 -1.66 1.84 3.88
N LEU A 14 -1.49 0.70 4.56
CA LEU A 14 -0.96 -0.49 3.92
C LEU A 14 -2.09 -1.52 3.85
N SER A 15 -2.69 -1.66 2.68
CA SER A 15 -3.74 -2.65 2.43
C SER A 15 -3.07 -4.01 2.25
N LEU A 16 -3.21 -4.88 3.24
CA LEU A 16 -2.88 -6.30 3.11
C LEU A 16 -4.16 -7.04 2.72
N TYR A 17 -4.12 -7.72 1.58
CA TYR A 17 -5.22 -8.52 1.04
C TYR A 17 -4.93 -10.00 1.30
N PHE A 18 -5.83 -10.68 2.00
CA PHE A 18 -5.79 -12.13 2.17
C PHE A 18 -6.68 -12.80 1.12
N PRO A 19 -6.16 -13.66 0.23
CA PRO A 19 -6.98 -14.42 -0.70
C PRO A 19 -7.73 -15.53 0.04
N LEU A 20 -9.07 -15.49 -0.06
CA LEU A 20 -9.93 -16.65 0.22
C LEU A 20 -9.72 -17.72 -0.86
N SER A 21 -9.61 -18.99 -0.47
CA SER A 21 -9.59 -20.10 -1.42
C SER A 21 -11.02 -20.43 -1.89
N PRO A 22 -11.27 -20.62 -3.20
CA PRO A 22 -12.57 -21.09 -3.66
C PRO A 22 -12.74 -22.61 -3.40
N PRO A 23 -13.97 -23.10 -3.18
CA PRO A 23 -14.23 -24.53 -3.07
C PRO A 23 -14.02 -25.22 -4.43
N LEU A 24 -13.21 -26.28 -4.44
CA LEU A 24 -12.97 -27.14 -5.60
C LEU A 24 -14.26 -27.89 -5.97
N SER A 25 -14.73 -27.69 -7.20
CA SER A 25 -15.70 -28.58 -7.85
C SER A 25 -15.47 -28.53 -9.36
N PHE A 26 -14.70 -29.49 -9.87
CA PHE A 26 -14.59 -29.77 -11.31
C PHE A 26 -15.74 -30.68 -11.75
N PRO A 27 -16.22 -30.50 -12.98
CA PRO A 27 -16.37 -31.65 -13.87
C PRO A 27 -15.62 -31.42 -15.20
N PRO A 28 -15.21 -32.50 -15.90
CA PRO A 28 -14.45 -32.37 -17.13
C PRO A 28 -15.40 -32.28 -18.34
N SER A 29 -15.20 -31.28 -19.20
CA SER A 29 -15.63 -31.37 -20.59
C SER A 29 -14.65 -30.61 -21.49
N LEU A 30 -14.09 -31.35 -22.45
CA LEU A 30 -13.23 -30.86 -23.52
C LEU A 30 -14.00 -29.87 -24.42
N PRO A 31 -13.41 -28.73 -24.85
CA PRO A 31 -13.93 -28.01 -26.00
C PRO A 31 -13.19 -28.43 -27.30
N PRO A 32 -13.86 -28.34 -28.46
CA PRO A 32 -13.27 -28.68 -29.75
C PRO A 32 -12.38 -27.55 -30.29
N LEU A 33 -11.48 -27.94 -31.19
CA LEU A 33 -10.64 -27.07 -32.02
C LEU A 33 -11.49 -26.10 -32.85
N CYS A 34 -11.44 -24.81 -32.52
CA CYS A 34 -11.91 -23.73 -33.40
C CYS A 34 -10.71 -22.94 -33.91
N LEU A 35 -10.41 -23.05 -35.21
CA LEU A 35 -9.54 -22.12 -35.92
C LEU A 35 -10.22 -20.75 -35.97
N PHE A 36 -9.56 -19.71 -35.44
CA PHE A 36 -9.90 -18.32 -35.74
C PHE A 36 -8.91 -17.74 -36.76
N PRO A 37 -9.38 -16.94 -37.74
CA PRO A 37 -8.54 -16.36 -38.76
C PRO A 37 -7.67 -15.23 -38.19
N LEU A 38 -6.42 -15.19 -38.64
CA LEU A 38 -5.45 -14.13 -38.37
C LEU A 38 -5.96 -12.79 -38.93
N PHE A 39 -6.30 -11.85 -38.05
CA PHE A 39 -6.36 -10.43 -38.39
C PHE A 39 -5.00 -9.77 -38.05
N PRO A 40 -4.52 -8.82 -38.87
CA PRO A 40 -3.16 -8.31 -38.78
C PRO A 40 -2.96 -7.52 -37.49
N SER A 41 -1.99 -7.98 -36.71
CA SER A 41 -1.49 -7.35 -35.49
C SER A 41 -1.14 -5.89 -35.75
N SER A 42 -1.81 -4.97 -35.06
CA SER A 42 -1.34 -3.60 -34.94
C SER A 42 0.03 -3.64 -34.26
N ILE A 43 1.06 -3.27 -35.01
CA ILE A 43 2.45 -3.17 -34.53
C ILE A 43 2.44 -2.15 -33.39
N ARG A 44 2.50 -2.64 -32.16
CA ARG A 44 2.77 -1.83 -30.98
C ARG A 44 4.21 -1.34 -31.13
N MET A 45 4.39 -0.12 -31.65
CA MET A 45 5.69 0.54 -31.69
C MET A 45 6.28 0.51 -30.28
N SER A 46 7.38 -0.21 -30.11
CA SER A 46 8.17 -0.22 -28.90
C SER A 46 8.72 1.19 -28.70
N SER A 47 8.15 1.91 -27.74
CA SER A 47 8.72 3.16 -27.26
C SER A 47 10.14 2.89 -26.77
N LEU A 48 11.12 3.64 -27.27
CA LEU A 48 12.47 3.68 -26.72
C LEU A 48 12.38 3.88 -25.18
N PRO A 49 13.29 3.29 -24.38
CA PRO A 49 13.27 3.49 -22.93
C PRO A 49 13.41 4.99 -22.64
N GLN A 50 12.34 5.61 -22.12
CA GLN A 50 12.40 7.00 -21.70
C GLN A 50 13.44 7.14 -20.57
N PRO A 51 14.25 8.21 -20.58
CA PRO A 51 15.22 8.44 -19.52
C PRO A 51 14.52 8.60 -18.17
N ARG A 52 15.00 7.87 -17.15
CA ARG A 52 14.47 7.98 -15.79
C ARG A 52 14.91 9.30 -15.17
N HIS A 53 13.96 10.07 -14.65
CA HIS A 53 14.21 11.32 -13.94
C HIS A 53 14.59 11.02 -12.48
N VAL A 54 15.83 10.59 -12.26
CA VAL A 54 16.37 10.24 -10.94
C VAL A 54 16.44 11.48 -10.04
N ILE A 55 15.95 11.35 -8.82
CA ILE A 55 15.93 12.41 -7.81
C ILE A 55 16.72 12.05 -6.54
N TRP A 56 16.97 10.76 -6.31
CA TRP A 56 17.71 10.26 -5.16
C TRP A 56 18.25 8.86 -5.47
N GLU A 57 19.45 8.54 -5.00
CA GLU A 57 20.02 7.21 -5.14
C GLU A 57 21.02 6.88 -4.03
N THR A 58 21.22 5.59 -3.79
CA THR A 58 22.31 5.03 -2.98
C THR A 58 23.08 4.02 -3.83
N GLU A 59 24.00 3.26 -3.23
CA GLU A 59 24.64 2.14 -3.93
C GLU A 59 23.63 1.07 -4.37
N GLU A 60 22.56 0.87 -3.58
CA GLU A 60 21.63 -0.26 -3.72
C GLU A 60 20.25 0.15 -4.25
N LEU A 61 19.83 1.40 -4.05
CA LEU A 61 18.48 1.87 -4.36
C LEU A 61 18.49 3.07 -5.32
N VAL A 62 17.42 3.23 -6.08
CA VAL A 62 17.20 4.39 -6.95
C VAL A 62 15.75 4.87 -6.84
N ALA A 63 15.59 6.19 -6.73
CA ALA A 63 14.29 6.84 -6.75
C ALA A 63 14.18 7.83 -7.92
N TYR A 64 13.09 7.75 -8.67
CA TYR A 64 12.86 8.59 -9.85
C TYR A 64 11.39 8.98 -10.00
N LEU A 65 11.12 10.08 -10.70
CA LEU A 65 9.77 10.57 -10.94
C LEU A 65 8.97 9.59 -11.81
N HIS A 66 7.72 9.34 -11.42
CA HIS A 66 6.80 8.49 -12.17
C HIS A 66 6.33 9.20 -13.44
N PRO A 67 6.42 8.60 -14.63
CA PRO A 67 6.07 9.25 -15.90
C PRO A 67 4.56 9.50 -16.06
N ARG A 68 3.73 8.73 -15.35
CA ARG A 68 2.27 8.89 -15.28
C ARG A 68 1.79 9.16 -13.85
N PRO A 69 2.19 10.29 -13.25
CA PRO A 69 2.02 10.51 -11.82
C PRO A 69 0.54 10.70 -11.48
N TRP A 70 0.07 10.12 -10.36
CA TRP A 70 -1.26 10.42 -9.83
C TRP A 70 -1.30 11.81 -9.18
N THR A 71 -0.18 12.25 -8.59
CA THR A 71 -0.02 13.58 -7.99
C THR A 71 1.38 14.13 -8.27
N PRO A 72 1.58 15.47 -8.36
CA PRO A 72 2.89 16.05 -8.66
C PRO A 72 3.99 15.53 -7.72
N GLY A 73 5.09 15.05 -8.30
CA GLY A 73 6.21 14.48 -7.55
C GLY A 73 6.04 13.04 -7.10
N THR A 74 5.03 12.31 -7.61
CA THR A 74 4.92 10.85 -7.44
C THR A 74 6.24 10.21 -7.82
N THR A 75 6.84 9.50 -6.89
CA THR A 75 8.18 8.93 -7.01
C THR A 75 8.11 7.42 -6.90
N ILE A 76 8.80 6.71 -7.79
CA ILE A 76 9.04 5.27 -7.70
C ILE A 76 10.40 5.08 -7.03
N LEU A 77 10.44 4.23 -6.01
CA LEU A 77 11.65 3.73 -5.38
C LEU A 77 11.76 2.22 -5.65
N GLU A 78 12.91 1.79 -6.15
CA GLU A 78 13.20 0.37 -6.41
C GLU A 78 14.69 0.05 -6.16
N PRO A 79 15.04 -1.24 -5.92
CA PRO A 79 16.43 -1.69 -5.93
C PRO A 79 17.09 -1.49 -7.29
N LYS A 80 18.38 -1.15 -7.28
CA LYS A 80 19.23 -1.20 -8.47
C LYS A 80 19.48 -2.67 -8.82
N THR A 81 19.30 -3.03 -10.08
CA THR A 81 19.70 -4.36 -10.57
C THR A 81 21.22 -4.49 -10.45
N PRO A 82 21.76 -5.61 -9.92
CA PRO A 82 23.20 -5.81 -9.87
C PRO A 82 23.78 -5.77 -11.30
N ARG A 83 24.78 -4.92 -11.52
CA ARG A 83 25.51 -4.77 -12.79
C ARG A 83 26.73 -5.70 -12.86
N GLY A 84 26.64 -6.91 -12.31
CA GLY A 84 27.73 -7.88 -12.32
C GLY A 84 27.70 -8.75 -13.60
N PRO A 85 28.80 -8.86 -14.37
CA PRO A 85 28.91 -9.89 -15.41
C PRO A 85 29.04 -11.26 -14.75
N GLY A 86 27.98 -12.08 -14.82
CA GLY A 86 28.00 -13.48 -14.37
C GLY A 86 27.22 -13.78 -13.09
N GLU A 87 26.58 -12.79 -12.46
CA GLU A 87 25.56 -13.06 -11.45
C GLU A 87 24.23 -13.32 -12.17
N GLU A 88 23.70 -14.54 -12.03
CA GLU A 88 22.30 -14.82 -12.38
C GLU A 88 21.43 -13.75 -11.72
N PRO A 89 20.48 -13.12 -12.44
CA PRO A 89 19.56 -12.20 -11.81
C PRO A 89 18.88 -13.00 -10.70
N SER A 90 19.16 -12.63 -9.45
CA SER A 90 18.32 -13.03 -8.33
C SER A 90 17.52 -11.78 -7.96
N PRO A 91 16.49 -11.39 -8.73
CA PRO A 91 15.58 -10.41 -8.22
C PRO A 91 14.82 -11.14 -7.12
N ALA A 92 14.67 -10.49 -5.99
CA ALA A 92 13.44 -10.70 -5.25
C ALA A 92 12.30 -10.22 -6.17
N GLN A 93 11.86 -11.13 -7.03
CA GLN A 93 10.88 -10.95 -8.09
C GLN A 93 9.51 -10.69 -7.47
N GLY A 94 8.86 -9.60 -7.87
CA GLY A 94 7.49 -9.32 -7.46
C GLY A 94 7.34 -8.61 -6.11
N SER A 95 6.53 -9.19 -5.22
CA SER A 95 6.00 -8.52 -4.02
C SER A 95 7.09 -8.12 -3.02
N LEU A 96 6.96 -6.90 -2.46
CA LEU A 96 7.77 -6.37 -1.36
C LEU A 96 7.95 -7.37 -0.20
N PHE A 97 6.92 -8.15 0.12
CA PHE A 97 6.95 -9.07 1.26
C PHE A 97 7.78 -10.34 1.03
N ARG A 98 8.17 -10.64 -0.22
CA ARG A 98 9.06 -11.74 -0.57
C ARG A 98 10.53 -11.41 -0.40
N LEU A 99 10.86 -10.13 -0.17
CA LEU A 99 12.23 -9.70 0.12
C LEU A 99 12.74 -10.35 1.41
N GLY A 100 14.06 -10.60 1.46
CA GLY A 100 14.76 -10.84 2.73
C GLY A 100 14.62 -9.64 3.67
N GLU A 101 14.75 -9.86 4.97
CA GLU A 101 14.46 -8.82 5.98
C GLU A 101 15.27 -7.54 5.78
N GLY A 102 16.58 -7.68 5.54
CA GLY A 102 17.47 -6.54 5.28
C GLY A 102 17.07 -5.75 4.04
N ALA A 103 16.76 -6.43 2.93
CA ALA A 103 16.32 -5.78 1.69
C ALA A 103 14.94 -5.10 1.85
N TYR A 104 14.03 -5.74 2.57
CA TYR A 104 12.71 -5.18 2.90
C TYR A 104 12.85 -3.88 3.72
N LEU A 105 13.66 -3.92 4.78
CA LEU A 105 13.91 -2.77 5.63
C LEU A 105 14.67 -1.67 4.89
N GLY A 106 15.68 -2.03 4.10
CA GLY A 106 16.44 -1.08 3.28
C GLY A 106 15.53 -0.29 2.33
N LEU A 107 14.59 -0.97 1.66
CA LEU A 107 13.64 -0.32 0.77
C LEU A 107 12.66 0.61 1.52
N LEU A 108 12.18 0.21 2.71
CA LEU A 108 11.31 1.04 3.55
C LEU A 108 12.06 2.26 4.10
N LEU A 109 13.30 2.09 4.58
CA LEU A 109 14.14 3.19 5.06
C LEU A 109 14.49 4.15 3.92
N GLY A 110 14.75 3.63 2.71
CA GLY A 110 14.87 4.44 1.50
C GLY A 110 13.60 5.24 1.21
N ALA A 111 12.42 4.63 1.36
CA ALA A 111 11.15 5.33 1.18
C ALA A 111 10.96 6.46 2.20
N ARG A 112 11.43 6.26 3.45
CA ARG A 112 11.46 7.30 4.48
C ARG A 112 12.38 8.47 4.11
N ALA A 113 13.58 8.20 3.62
CA ALA A 113 14.50 9.25 3.15
C ALA A 113 13.91 10.03 1.97
N VAL A 114 13.33 9.34 0.99
CA VAL A 114 12.66 9.94 -0.16
C VAL A 114 11.44 10.77 0.27
N GLY A 115 10.63 10.26 1.19
CA GLY A 115 9.48 10.99 1.74
C GLY A 115 9.89 12.30 2.41
N ALA A 116 10.96 12.29 3.21
CA ALA A 116 11.52 13.49 3.82
C ALA A 116 12.02 14.50 2.76
N LEU A 117 12.78 14.03 1.78
CA LEU A 117 13.26 14.85 0.65
C LEU A 117 12.10 15.51 -0.09
N LEU A 118 11.05 14.76 -0.44
CA LEU A 118 9.90 15.29 -1.15
C LEU A 118 9.13 16.32 -0.31
N CYS A 119 8.97 16.08 1.00
CA CYS A 119 8.34 17.05 1.89
C CYS A 119 9.10 18.38 1.93
N GLU A 120 10.42 18.32 2.06
CA GLU A 120 11.28 19.50 2.08
C GLU A 120 11.24 20.26 0.75
N ARG A 121 11.52 19.56 -0.36
CA ARG A 121 11.73 20.19 -1.67
C ARG A 121 10.46 20.64 -2.35
N LEU A 122 9.35 19.93 -2.14
CA LEU A 122 8.05 20.29 -2.71
C LEU A 122 7.20 21.16 -1.77
N GLY A 123 7.64 21.35 -0.52
CA GLY A 123 6.89 22.10 0.49
C GLY A 123 5.60 21.40 0.94
N VAL A 124 5.45 20.10 0.67
CA VAL A 124 4.31 19.32 1.15
C VAL A 124 4.51 18.94 2.61
N LYS A 125 3.40 18.84 3.35
CA LYS A 125 3.47 18.51 4.78
C LYS A 125 3.62 17.02 5.06
N ARG A 126 3.16 16.18 4.12
CA ARG A 126 3.11 14.72 4.25
C ARG A 126 3.29 14.06 2.89
N CYS A 127 3.81 12.84 2.92
CA CYS A 127 3.79 11.92 1.79
C CYS A 127 3.09 10.62 2.21
N ALA A 128 2.47 9.95 1.24
CA ALA A 128 1.95 8.60 1.40
C ALA A 128 2.93 7.57 0.85
N LEU A 129 2.93 6.38 1.45
CA LEU A 129 3.63 5.20 0.96
C LEU A 129 2.60 4.23 0.39
N VAL A 130 2.80 3.80 -0.85
CA VAL A 130 1.94 2.81 -1.51
C VAL A 130 2.83 1.73 -2.12
N CYS A 131 2.54 0.49 -1.80
CA CYS A 131 3.19 -0.66 -2.42
C CYS A 131 2.13 -1.59 -3.00
N ARG A 132 2.41 -2.15 -4.17
CA ARG A 132 1.59 -3.17 -4.83
C ARG A 132 2.52 -4.18 -5.48
N PRO A 133 2.21 -5.48 -5.45
CA PRO A 133 2.95 -6.46 -6.23
C PRO A 133 3.01 -6.04 -7.70
N CYS A 134 4.19 -6.12 -8.33
CA CYS A 134 4.24 -5.91 -9.77
C CYS A 134 3.56 -7.09 -10.48
N PRO A 135 2.62 -6.85 -11.43
CA PRO A 135 1.98 -7.92 -12.19
C PRO A 135 2.98 -8.72 -13.04
N ASP A 136 4.07 -8.06 -13.45
CA ASP A 136 5.19 -8.71 -14.13
C ASP A 136 6.15 -9.30 -13.10
N SER A 137 6.25 -10.63 -13.07
CA SER A 137 7.14 -11.36 -12.17
C SER A 137 8.60 -10.97 -12.35
N HIS A 138 9.00 -10.39 -13.49
CA HIS A 138 10.40 -10.03 -13.74
C HIS A 138 10.79 -8.63 -13.26
N SER A 139 9.81 -7.81 -12.85
CA SER A 139 10.08 -6.45 -12.36
C SER A 139 10.52 -6.45 -10.90
N PRO A 140 11.43 -5.54 -10.50
CA PRO A 140 11.80 -5.36 -9.10
C PRO A 140 10.62 -4.88 -8.25
N PRO A 141 10.66 -5.08 -6.92
CA PRO A 141 9.66 -4.54 -6.02
C PRO A 141 9.74 -3.01 -6.02
N GLN A 142 8.58 -2.37 -6.10
CA GLN A 142 8.47 -0.91 -6.17
C GLN A 142 7.66 -0.37 -5.01
N ILE A 143 8.17 0.71 -4.40
CA ILE A 143 7.42 1.56 -3.51
C ILE A 143 7.12 2.87 -4.23
N ARG A 144 5.86 3.29 -4.21
CA ARG A 144 5.44 4.62 -4.65
C ARG A 144 5.35 5.54 -3.45
N VAL A 145 6.06 6.66 -3.50
CA VAL A 145 5.93 7.76 -2.53
C VAL A 145 5.12 8.88 -3.16
N LEU A 146 3.99 9.25 -2.55
CA LEU A 146 3.00 10.18 -3.10
C LEU A 146 2.95 11.47 -2.26
N PRO A 147 3.46 12.60 -2.75
CA PRO A 147 3.32 13.90 -2.08
C PRO A 147 1.86 14.31 -1.90
N LEU A 148 1.47 14.74 -0.69
CA LEU A 148 0.10 15.19 -0.40
C LEU A 148 0.03 16.72 -0.41
N HIS A 149 -0.30 17.28 -1.58
CA HIS A 149 -0.40 18.73 -1.81
C HIS A 149 -1.67 19.33 -1.20
N GLY A 150 -1.59 20.59 -0.76
CA GLY A 150 -2.75 21.34 -0.26
C GLY A 150 -3.22 21.01 1.16
N LEU A 151 -2.42 20.26 1.93
CA LEU A 151 -2.69 20.02 3.35
C LEU A 151 -2.38 21.24 4.21
N ASP A 152 -3.25 21.50 5.19
CA ASP A 152 -3.03 22.48 6.24
C ASP A 152 -1.88 22.07 7.20
N SER A 153 -1.37 23.02 7.97
CA SER A 153 -0.39 22.74 9.03
C SER A 153 -0.97 21.86 10.15
N GLU A 154 -2.26 22.05 10.45
CA GLU A 154 -3.02 21.24 11.39
C GLU A 154 -3.66 20.07 10.65
N TRP A 155 -3.22 18.84 10.95
CA TRP A 155 -3.75 17.66 10.30
C TRP A 155 -5.21 17.42 10.70
N ARG A 156 -6.07 17.36 9.69
CA ARG A 156 -7.42 16.84 9.79
C ARG A 156 -7.61 15.70 8.79
N PRO A 157 -8.48 14.72 9.10
CA PRO A 157 -8.87 13.70 8.15
C PRO A 157 -9.64 14.33 7.00
N HIS A 158 -9.23 14.03 5.78
CA HIS A 158 -9.97 14.33 4.57
C HIS A 158 -10.59 13.02 4.09
N LEU A 159 -11.90 13.04 3.86
CA LEU A 159 -12.62 11.89 3.35
C LEU A 159 -12.86 12.08 1.86
N ALA A 160 -12.67 11.02 1.10
CA ALA A 160 -13.14 10.99 -0.27
C ALA A 160 -14.66 11.25 -0.29
N GLY A 161 -15.12 12.03 -1.27
CA GLY A 161 -16.55 12.30 -1.45
C GLY A 161 -17.37 11.06 -1.80
N ASP A 162 -16.71 10.05 -2.37
CA ASP A 162 -17.35 8.81 -2.85
C ASP A 162 -16.75 7.58 -2.17
N GLU A 163 -17.60 6.56 -1.99
CA GLU A 163 -17.19 5.23 -1.54
C GLU A 163 -16.67 4.38 -2.72
N HIS A 164 -15.84 3.39 -2.40
CA HIS A 164 -15.33 2.42 -3.37
C HIS A 164 -15.34 1.02 -2.76
N TYR A 165 -15.81 0.03 -3.51
CA TYR A 165 -15.80 -1.36 -3.09
C TYR A 165 -15.55 -2.29 -4.28
N THR A 166 -14.61 -3.22 -4.11
CA THR A 166 -14.32 -4.29 -5.07
C THR A 166 -14.26 -5.63 -4.35
N HIS A 167 -14.85 -6.67 -4.95
CA HIS A 167 -14.78 -8.02 -4.39
C HIS A 167 -13.48 -8.76 -4.81
N HIS A 168 -12.83 -8.28 -5.86
CA HIS A 168 -11.61 -8.85 -6.43
C HIS A 168 -10.55 -7.76 -6.61
N ASP A 169 -9.30 -8.17 -6.79
CA ASP A 169 -8.19 -7.25 -7.08
C ASP A 169 -8.44 -6.47 -8.39
N PRO A 170 -8.64 -5.14 -8.32
CA PRO A 170 -8.89 -4.33 -9.51
C PRO A 170 -7.58 -3.93 -10.23
N GLY A 171 -6.43 -4.49 -9.83
CA GLY A 171 -5.11 -4.15 -10.39
C GLY A 171 -4.53 -2.86 -9.83
N TYR A 172 -5.19 -2.23 -8.86
CA TYR A 172 -4.71 -1.07 -8.12
C TYR A 172 -5.20 -1.11 -6.66
N VAL A 173 -4.49 -0.40 -5.79
CA VAL A 173 -4.93 -0.16 -4.42
C VAL A 173 -5.41 1.28 -4.27
N THR A 174 -6.44 1.48 -3.44
CA THR A 174 -6.98 2.79 -3.08
C THR A 174 -7.26 2.86 -1.59
N SER A 175 -7.16 4.05 -1.01
CA SER A 175 -7.50 4.31 0.38
C SER A 175 -8.94 4.79 0.59
N LYS A 176 -9.78 4.79 -0.46
CA LYS A 176 -11.21 5.13 -0.34
C LYS A 176 -11.90 4.15 0.60
N SER A 177 -12.85 4.64 1.41
CA SER A 177 -13.68 3.75 2.23
C SER A 177 -14.73 3.05 1.38
N GLY A 178 -15.11 1.84 1.77
CA GLY A 178 -16.30 1.17 1.23
C GLY A 178 -17.51 1.32 2.14
N PRO A 179 -18.65 0.74 1.77
CA PRO A 179 -19.84 0.74 2.59
C PRO A 179 -19.59 0.01 3.91
N ARG A 180 -20.32 0.39 4.97
CA ARG A 180 -20.20 -0.29 6.27
C ARG A 180 -20.64 -1.75 6.14
N TRP A 181 -19.78 -2.67 6.54
CA TRP A 181 -20.12 -4.09 6.65
C TRP A 181 -20.86 -4.41 7.95
N THR A 182 -21.64 -5.50 7.91
CA THR A 182 -22.32 -6.01 9.10
C THR A 182 -21.32 -6.66 10.07
N ASP A 183 -21.65 -6.64 11.35
CA ASP A 183 -20.80 -7.25 12.38
C ASP A 183 -20.61 -8.76 12.14
N THR A 184 -21.63 -9.45 11.62
CA THR A 184 -21.58 -10.87 11.23
C THR A 184 -20.59 -11.12 10.10
N SER A 185 -20.65 -10.34 9.01
CA SER A 185 -19.72 -10.49 7.88
C SER A 185 -18.26 -10.26 8.31
N LEU A 186 -18.04 -9.30 9.21
CA LEU A 186 -16.71 -9.03 9.76
C LEU A 186 -16.23 -10.16 10.69
N GLN A 187 -17.12 -10.77 11.47
CA GLN A 187 -16.81 -11.94 12.29
C GLN A 187 -16.44 -13.18 11.45
N GLU A 188 -17.14 -13.39 10.33
CA GLU A 188 -16.85 -14.49 9.39
C GLU A 188 -15.44 -14.36 8.80
N ILE A 189 -15.10 -13.18 8.25
CA ILE A 189 -13.76 -12.92 7.72
C ILE A 189 -12.69 -12.96 8.82
N GLN A 190 -12.99 -12.44 10.01
CA GLN A 190 -12.07 -12.51 11.14
C GLN A 190 -11.77 -13.97 11.51
N ALA A 191 -12.79 -14.83 11.59
CA ALA A 191 -12.63 -16.23 11.90
C ALA A 191 -11.79 -16.96 10.84
N GLU A 192 -12.03 -16.66 9.56
CA GLU A 192 -11.25 -17.24 8.46
C GLU A 192 -9.76 -16.86 8.52
N ILE A 193 -9.45 -15.57 8.76
CA ILE A 193 -8.05 -15.12 8.88
C ILE A 193 -7.40 -15.76 10.10
N ARG A 194 -8.09 -15.77 11.25
CA ARG A 194 -7.55 -16.33 12.50
C ARG A 194 -7.34 -17.84 12.43
N ALA A 195 -8.15 -18.57 11.66
CA ALA A 195 -7.98 -20.01 11.46
C ALA A 195 -6.64 -20.37 10.81
N GLN A 196 -5.99 -19.43 10.11
CA GLN A 196 -4.67 -19.63 9.51
C GLN A 196 -3.51 -19.32 10.46
N LEU A 197 -3.80 -18.78 11.66
CA LEU A 197 -2.78 -18.41 12.64
C LEU A 197 -2.45 -19.57 13.57
N PRO A 198 -1.24 -19.60 14.17
CA PRO A 198 -0.84 -20.66 15.10
C PRO A 198 -1.74 -20.80 16.34
N ALA A 199 -2.42 -19.72 16.74
CA ALA A 199 -3.33 -19.69 17.88
C ALA A 199 -4.65 -18.97 17.53
N PRO A 200 -5.58 -19.65 16.82
CA PRO A 200 -6.82 -19.04 16.33
C PRO A 200 -7.72 -18.50 17.44
N ASP A 201 -7.73 -19.15 18.61
CA ASP A 201 -8.63 -18.86 19.73
C ASP A 201 -7.99 -18.00 20.82
N ALA A 202 -6.80 -17.45 20.57
CA ALA A 202 -6.11 -16.61 21.55
C ALA A 202 -6.95 -15.40 21.97
N LEU A 203 -7.12 -15.20 23.28
CA LEU A 203 -7.83 -14.03 23.79
C LEU A 203 -7.07 -12.73 23.42
N PRO A 204 -7.78 -11.65 23.03
CA PRO A 204 -7.13 -10.40 22.68
C PRO A 204 -6.31 -9.82 23.83
N ASN A 205 -5.04 -9.51 23.59
CA ASN A 205 -4.21 -8.79 24.54
C ASN A 205 -4.58 -7.30 24.53
N LEU A 206 -5.19 -6.80 25.60
CA LEU A 206 -5.64 -5.40 25.71
C LEU A 206 -4.58 -4.41 26.24
N THR A 207 -3.32 -4.85 26.34
CA THR A 207 -2.21 -4.01 26.79
C THR A 207 -2.04 -2.80 25.87
N PHE A 208 -2.16 -1.62 26.47
CA PHE A 208 -1.96 -0.32 25.84
C PHE A 208 -0.64 0.28 26.35
N LEU A 209 0.20 0.77 25.43
CA LEU A 209 1.57 1.20 25.70
C LEU A 209 1.74 2.73 25.57
N GLY A 210 0.64 3.50 25.70
CA GLY A 210 0.73 4.96 25.74
C GLY A 210 1.06 5.48 27.13
N GLU A 211 1.77 6.61 27.17
CA GLU A 211 2.13 7.30 28.42
C GLU A 211 0.91 7.73 29.23
N ASP A 212 -0.15 8.22 28.56
CA ASP A 212 -1.46 8.48 29.15
C ASP A 212 -2.36 7.25 29.00
N PRO A 213 -2.65 6.49 30.08
CA PRO A 213 -3.48 5.28 30.02
C PRO A 213 -4.89 5.55 29.47
N SER A 214 -5.39 6.78 29.62
CA SER A 214 -6.72 7.23 29.21
C SER A 214 -6.75 7.92 27.84
N HIS A 215 -5.65 7.84 27.08
CA HIS A 215 -5.50 8.58 25.83
C HIS A 215 -6.74 8.45 24.92
N PRO A 216 -7.34 9.57 24.46
CA PRO A 216 -8.67 9.58 23.85
C PRO A 216 -8.65 9.22 22.35
N GLY A 217 -7.52 8.83 21.79
CA GLY A 217 -7.40 8.43 20.38
C GLY A 217 -8.24 7.19 20.06
N LEU A 218 -8.87 7.17 18.87
CA LEU A 218 -9.68 6.03 18.41
C LEU A 218 -8.91 4.70 18.52
N PHE A 219 -7.69 4.65 17.99
CA PHE A 219 -6.89 3.43 18.03
C PHE A 219 -6.47 3.04 19.45
N SER A 220 -6.25 4.03 20.33
CA SER A 220 -5.98 3.76 21.75
C SER A 220 -7.16 3.05 22.42
N ARG A 221 -8.39 3.52 22.13
CA ARG A 221 -9.62 2.87 22.61
C ARG A 221 -9.81 1.46 22.04
N ILE A 222 -9.51 1.26 20.75
CA ILE A 222 -9.54 -0.06 20.11
C ILE A 222 -8.52 -1.02 20.77
N VAL A 223 -7.29 -0.57 20.99
CA VAL A 223 -6.24 -1.39 21.65
C VAL A 223 -6.70 -1.84 23.03
N ARG A 224 -7.31 -0.93 23.82
CA ARG A 224 -7.88 -1.20 25.16
C ARG A 224 -9.19 -1.99 25.15
N GLY A 225 -9.80 -2.24 24.00
CA GLY A 225 -11.07 -2.98 23.88
C GLY A 225 -12.31 -2.17 24.28
N GLU A 226 -12.21 -0.85 24.31
CA GLU A 226 -13.33 0.07 24.60
C GLU A 226 -14.23 0.29 23.37
N GLU A 227 -13.76 -0.09 22.19
CA GLU A 227 -14.49 0.01 20.92
C GLU A 227 -14.71 -1.38 20.34
N GLN A 228 -15.79 -1.53 19.57
CA GLN A 228 -16.03 -2.74 18.80
C GLN A 228 -14.90 -2.96 17.79
N GLN A 229 -14.37 -4.19 17.74
CA GLN A 229 -13.18 -4.52 16.97
C GLN A 229 -13.23 -5.97 16.46
N TRP A 230 -12.57 -6.20 15.33
CA TRP A 230 -12.41 -7.51 14.70
C TRP A 230 -10.91 -7.77 14.53
N ARG A 231 -10.25 -8.04 15.66
CA ARG A 231 -8.79 -8.22 15.73
C ARG A 231 -8.37 -9.53 15.07
N VAL A 232 -7.48 -9.44 14.09
CA VAL A 232 -7.01 -10.58 13.29
C VAL A 232 -5.61 -11.01 13.66
N TRP A 233 -4.73 -10.09 14.06
CA TRP A 233 -3.35 -10.41 14.43
C TRP A 233 -2.83 -9.43 15.49
N GLU A 234 -1.90 -9.84 16.33
CA GLU A 234 -1.22 -8.95 17.27
C GLU A 234 0.14 -9.48 17.69
N ASN A 235 0.99 -8.58 18.20
CA ASN A 235 2.21 -8.92 18.93
C ASN A 235 2.37 -7.98 20.13
N GLU A 236 3.55 -8.00 20.77
CA GLU A 236 3.88 -7.18 21.93
C GLU A 236 3.72 -5.67 21.69
N GLY A 237 3.95 -5.20 20.47
CA GLY A 237 3.96 -3.76 20.13
C GLY A 237 2.81 -3.30 19.23
N HIS A 238 2.11 -4.21 18.56
CA HIS A 238 1.18 -3.88 17.48
C HIS A 238 -0.09 -4.74 17.49
N VAL A 239 -1.14 -4.21 16.88
CA VAL A 239 -2.44 -4.83 16.73
C VAL A 239 -2.95 -4.60 15.31
N ALA A 240 -3.43 -5.66 14.66
CA ALA A 240 -4.09 -5.60 13.36
C ALA A 240 -5.57 -6.03 13.47
N PHE A 241 -6.47 -5.26 12.87
CA PHE A 241 -7.91 -5.50 12.91
C PHE A 241 -8.60 -5.11 11.61
N LEU A 242 -9.75 -5.72 11.33
CA LEU A 242 -10.56 -5.38 10.17
C LEU A 242 -11.24 -4.01 10.36
N THR A 243 -11.22 -3.20 9.30
CA THR A 243 -12.06 -2.00 9.26
C THR A 243 -13.52 -2.40 9.00
N PRO A 244 -14.51 -1.76 9.65
CA PRO A 244 -15.90 -1.93 9.30
C PRO A 244 -16.30 -1.21 8.00
N PHE A 245 -15.40 -0.46 7.37
CA PHE A 245 -15.61 0.19 6.06
C PHE A 245 -14.62 -0.34 5.01
N PRO A 246 -14.57 -1.66 4.77
CA PRO A 246 -13.61 -2.24 3.85
C PRO A 246 -13.95 -1.84 2.41
N ASN A 247 -12.95 -1.47 1.62
CA ASN A 247 -13.09 -1.33 0.17
C ASN A 247 -12.78 -2.62 -0.59
N ALA A 248 -12.25 -3.62 0.10
CA ALA A 248 -12.06 -4.98 -0.36
C ALA A 248 -12.16 -5.95 0.83
N PRO A 249 -12.63 -7.19 0.63
CA PRO A 249 -12.65 -8.20 1.68
C PRO A 249 -11.28 -8.35 2.37
N GLY A 250 -11.28 -8.48 3.70
CA GLY A 250 -10.05 -8.66 4.48
C GLY A 250 -9.21 -7.40 4.69
N LEU A 251 -9.67 -6.21 4.27
CA LEU A 251 -8.94 -4.96 4.49
C LEU A 251 -8.62 -4.75 5.99
N THR A 252 -7.33 -4.81 6.29
CA THR A 252 -6.80 -4.83 7.65
C THR A 252 -6.04 -3.54 7.95
N VAL A 253 -6.25 -3.00 9.16
CA VAL A 253 -5.54 -1.83 9.69
C VAL A 253 -4.58 -2.31 10.77
N LEU A 254 -3.28 -2.06 10.59
CA LEU A 254 -2.23 -2.32 11.56
C LEU A 254 -1.89 -1.04 12.32
N VAL A 255 -1.89 -1.11 13.65
CA VAL A 255 -1.58 0.03 14.52
C VAL A 255 -0.59 -0.36 15.62
N PRO A 256 0.27 0.58 16.07
CA PRO A 256 1.04 0.41 17.30
C PRO A 256 0.11 0.44 18.54
N ARG A 257 0.50 -0.26 19.61
CA ARG A 257 -0.17 -0.22 20.92
C ARG A 257 0.07 1.09 21.67
N ARG A 258 1.02 1.89 21.21
CA ARG A 258 1.36 3.23 21.68
C ARG A 258 0.80 4.27 20.70
N PRO A 259 0.23 5.40 21.14
CA PRO A 259 -0.15 6.49 20.24
C PRO A 259 1.10 7.08 19.57
N LEU A 260 1.13 7.07 18.22
CA LEU A 260 2.16 7.71 17.40
C LEU A 260 1.55 8.74 16.45
N THR A 261 2.40 9.55 15.82
CA THR A 261 1.98 10.40 14.69
C THR A 261 1.41 9.53 13.56
N SER A 262 0.38 10.04 12.88
CA SER A 262 -0.19 9.41 11.69
C SER A 262 0.64 9.65 10.42
N ASP A 263 1.72 10.43 10.52
CA ASP A 263 2.66 10.65 9.44
C ASP A 263 3.78 9.61 9.53
N ILE A 264 3.69 8.59 8.67
CA ILE A 264 4.58 7.43 8.70
C ILE A 264 6.06 7.81 8.52
N PHE A 265 6.35 8.83 7.72
CA PHE A 265 7.74 9.25 7.46
C PHE A 265 8.31 10.13 8.57
N ARG A 266 7.47 10.68 9.44
CA ARG A 266 7.87 11.43 10.63
C ARG A 266 7.99 10.56 11.89
N LEU A 267 7.76 9.26 11.78
CA LEU A 267 8.08 8.34 12.86
C LEU A 267 9.58 8.35 13.15
N GLU A 268 9.92 8.14 14.43
CA GLU A 268 11.28 7.79 14.81
C GLU A 268 11.68 6.50 14.11
N GLU A 269 12.98 6.34 13.82
CA GLU A 269 13.45 5.23 13.00
C GLU A 269 13.16 3.86 13.63
N ALA A 270 13.29 3.74 14.95
CA ALA A 270 12.96 2.52 15.68
C ALA A 270 11.47 2.16 15.53
N ASP A 271 10.59 3.15 15.58
CA ASP A 271 9.14 2.97 15.46
C ASP A 271 8.74 2.60 14.05
N TYR A 272 9.32 3.29 13.07
CA TYR A 272 9.14 3.00 11.66
C TYR A 272 9.57 1.58 11.33
N THR A 273 10.74 1.17 11.81
CA THR A 273 11.29 -0.19 11.62
C THR A 273 10.41 -1.24 12.29
N SER A 274 9.97 -1.00 13.52
CA SER A 274 9.10 -1.91 14.25
C SER A 274 7.75 -2.10 13.52
N LEU A 275 7.16 -1.02 13.01
CA LEU A 275 5.93 -1.06 12.22
C LEU A 275 6.11 -1.78 10.89
N ALA A 276 7.23 -1.56 10.19
CA ALA A 276 7.56 -2.26 8.95
C ALA A 276 7.69 -3.78 9.19
N LEU A 277 8.41 -4.20 10.23
CA LEU A 277 8.54 -5.62 10.56
C LEU A 277 7.22 -6.26 10.99
N ALA A 278 6.39 -5.53 11.76
CA ALA A 278 5.06 -5.99 12.11
C ALA A 278 4.19 -6.18 10.86
N THR A 279 4.26 -5.24 9.92
CA THR A 279 3.57 -5.35 8.63
C THR A 279 3.95 -6.62 7.89
N ARG A 280 5.25 -6.91 7.76
CA ARG A 280 5.73 -8.11 7.07
C ARG A 280 5.24 -9.40 7.72
N LYS A 281 5.08 -9.42 9.05
CA LYS A 281 4.52 -10.56 9.79
C LYS A 281 3.03 -10.75 9.55
N VAL A 282 2.27 -9.67 9.34
CA VAL A 282 0.84 -9.76 9.02
C VAL A 282 0.63 -10.34 7.62
N ASP A 283 1.46 -10.01 6.63
CA ASP A 283 1.29 -10.50 5.26
C ASP A 283 1.38 -12.03 5.11
N GLY A 284 2.21 -12.69 5.94
CA GLY A 284 2.23 -14.16 6.04
C GLY A 284 2.59 -14.93 4.76
N GLY A 285 3.03 -14.25 3.69
CA GLY A 285 3.46 -14.89 2.43
C GLY A 285 2.32 -15.26 1.47
N SER A 286 1.14 -14.67 1.60
CA SER A 286 0.01 -15.03 0.74
C SER A 286 0.20 -14.57 -0.70
N THR A 287 -0.06 -15.47 -1.66
CA THR A 287 0.07 -15.18 -3.09
C THR A 287 -1.25 -14.68 -3.66
N THR A 288 -1.32 -13.40 -4.01
CA THR A 288 -2.48 -12.85 -4.73
C THR A 288 -2.47 -13.31 -6.19
N THR A 289 -3.56 -13.94 -6.63
CA THR A 289 -3.80 -14.23 -8.05
C THR A 289 -4.51 -13.02 -8.66
N THR A 290 -3.80 -12.25 -9.48
CA THR A 290 -4.36 -11.10 -10.19
C THR A 290 -5.32 -11.59 -11.28
N SER A 291 -6.60 -11.24 -11.18
CA SER A 291 -7.55 -11.35 -12.28
C SER A 291 -7.49 -10.08 -13.14
N SER A 292 -7.32 -10.22 -14.45
CA SER A 292 -7.26 -9.10 -15.38
C SER A 292 -8.60 -8.35 -15.41
N SER A 293 -8.66 -7.19 -14.77
CA SER A 293 -9.75 -6.22 -14.92
C SER A 293 -9.39 -5.17 -15.98
N PRO A 294 -10.38 -4.50 -16.61
CA PRO A 294 -10.13 -3.48 -17.62
C PRO A 294 -9.31 -2.31 -17.04
N PRO A 295 -8.50 -1.62 -17.87
CA PRO A 295 -7.61 -0.58 -17.41
C PRO A 295 -8.42 0.54 -16.74
N PRO A 296 -8.03 0.97 -15.52
CA PRO A 296 -8.67 2.08 -14.84
C PRO A 296 -8.55 3.39 -15.64
N GLN A 297 -9.50 4.31 -15.42
CA GLN A 297 -9.41 5.66 -15.98
C GLN A 297 -8.25 6.41 -15.32
N ALA A 298 -7.38 6.99 -16.15
CA ALA A 298 -6.25 7.77 -15.66
C ALA A 298 -6.75 8.98 -14.85
N GLN A 299 -6.30 9.08 -13.59
CA GLN A 299 -6.70 10.14 -12.67
C GLN A 299 -5.48 10.96 -12.24
N PHE A 300 -5.61 12.28 -12.27
CA PHE A 300 -4.60 13.21 -11.76
C PHE A 300 -5.19 14.10 -10.68
N SER A 301 -4.45 14.28 -9.59
CA SER A 301 -4.85 15.13 -8.48
C SER A 301 -3.73 16.10 -8.11
N ALA A 302 -3.93 17.38 -8.43
CA ALA A 302 -3.02 18.46 -8.09
C ALA A 302 -3.00 18.79 -6.59
N THR A 303 -4.09 18.48 -5.87
CA THR A 303 -4.24 18.66 -4.43
C THR A 303 -4.86 17.39 -3.83
N TYR A 304 -4.56 17.08 -2.57
CA TYR A 304 -4.99 15.85 -1.93
C TYR A 304 -6.52 15.75 -1.81
N PRO A 305 -7.18 14.78 -2.47
CA PRO A 305 -8.65 14.70 -2.53
C PRO A 305 -9.26 13.90 -1.37
N GLY A 306 -8.49 13.57 -0.33
CA GLY A 306 -8.95 12.72 0.79
C GLY A 306 -8.79 11.21 0.58
N PHE A 307 -8.08 10.79 -0.47
CA PHE A 307 -7.64 9.41 -0.65
C PHE A 307 -6.33 9.36 -1.46
N VAL A 308 -5.65 8.23 -1.44
CA VAL A 308 -4.51 7.91 -2.31
C VAL A 308 -4.81 6.66 -3.11
N THR A 309 -4.21 6.54 -4.29
CA THR A 309 -4.34 5.37 -5.17
C THR A 309 -3.00 5.04 -5.82
N SER A 310 -2.84 3.77 -6.19
CA SER A 310 -1.72 3.30 -7.03
C SER A 310 -2.03 3.37 -8.52
N GLU A 311 -3.18 3.91 -8.92
CA GLU A 311 -3.52 4.15 -10.32
C GLU A 311 -2.54 5.13 -10.96
N ASP A 312 -2.36 4.98 -12.27
CA ASP A 312 -1.55 5.90 -13.05
C ASP A 312 -2.39 7.10 -13.49
N GLY A 313 -1.74 8.26 -13.54
CA GLY A 313 -2.32 9.47 -14.12
C GLY A 313 -2.11 9.58 -15.63
N PRO A 314 -2.42 10.75 -16.22
CA PRO A 314 -2.00 11.08 -17.58
C PRO A 314 -0.46 11.14 -17.65
N GLU A 315 0.08 10.93 -18.86
CA GLU A 315 1.52 11.06 -19.10
C GLU A 315 1.97 12.51 -18.85
N ALA A 316 3.01 12.66 -18.02
CA ALA A 316 3.61 13.95 -17.72
C ALA A 316 4.49 14.40 -18.89
N SER A 317 4.51 15.72 -19.17
CA SER A 317 5.43 16.26 -20.16
C SER A 317 6.88 16.15 -19.67
N LEU A 318 7.80 15.97 -20.62
CA LEU A 318 9.24 15.90 -20.32
C LEU A 318 9.75 17.17 -19.63
N GLU A 319 9.20 18.32 -20.00
CA GLU A 319 9.52 19.63 -19.38
C GLU A 319 9.10 19.63 -17.90
N CYS A 320 7.88 19.23 -17.59
CA CYS A 320 7.38 19.14 -16.22
C CYS A 320 8.23 18.19 -15.36
N LEU A 321 8.60 17.02 -15.91
CA LEU A 321 9.48 16.07 -15.20
C LEU A 321 10.88 16.65 -14.95
N LYS A 322 11.46 17.38 -15.91
CA LYS A 322 12.76 18.04 -15.75
C LYS A 322 12.71 19.17 -14.72
N GLU A 323 11.66 19.98 -14.73
CA GLU A 323 11.46 21.05 -13.76
C GLU A 323 11.30 20.52 -12.34
N LEU A 324 10.47 19.49 -12.15
CA LEU A 324 10.33 18.82 -10.86
C LEU A 324 11.62 18.17 -10.40
N GLN A 325 12.32 17.48 -11.31
CA GLN A 325 13.62 16.88 -11.00
C GLN A 325 14.61 17.94 -10.51
N ALA A 326 14.76 19.04 -11.27
CA ALA A 326 15.63 20.14 -10.90
C ALA A 326 15.25 20.76 -9.55
N LYS A 327 13.95 20.96 -9.29
CA LYS A 327 13.46 21.47 -8.00
C LYS A 327 13.78 20.56 -6.82
N ILE A 328 13.77 19.24 -7.03
CA ILE A 328 14.04 18.26 -5.97
C ILE A 328 15.54 18.09 -5.72
N THR A 329 16.36 18.16 -6.77
CA THR A 329 17.81 17.88 -6.66
C THR A 329 18.67 19.11 -6.37
N GLN A 330 18.17 20.32 -6.55
CA GLN A 330 18.86 21.58 -6.21
C GLN A 330 18.66 21.94 -4.74
#